data_AF-A0AAU8FJJ6-F1
#
_entry.id   AF-A0AAU8FJJ6-F1
#
_cell.length_a   1.000
_cell.length_b   1.000
_cell.length_c   1.000
_cell.angle_alpha   90.00
_cell.angle_beta   90.00
_cell.angle_gamma   90.00
#
_symmetry.space_group_name_H-M   'P 1'
#
loop_
_entity.id
_entity.type
_entity.pdbx_description
1 polymer ?
#
loop_
_entity_poly.entity_id
_entity_poly.type
_entity_poly.pdbx_seq_one_letter_code
_entity_poly.pdbx_strand_id
1 'polypeptide(L)'
;MNFFRSAPVWLAAVSAYIVVAFTTTERAVVHRRAVPDSLRSPVHVHVVASGLDVPWEIVWGPDNWIWYTGQSGTIGRIDPRTGENKLLVKIEEVYRHRSLGLLGMALHPDFAGNPYVYVDYTCKKDSVITTKLVRFTYRGERLTNPLTMLEIPAHTGHNGSRIVISPDRKLMFATGDAITITNAQDKGSLNGKVLRMNLDGSVPADNPIRGSYVWSWGHRNIQGLAYGANGILYSSEHGDAVEDELNIIRKGHNYGWPKVEGFCDQPNERAFRDSVEATDPVKSWTPTIAPAGIAVYKGKHFPEWKGAILLTTLKEADLRVLKPDAEGTRIVSEHIPIDGTYGRLRAVCVGPDGSIYVSTSNRDWNPGSGFPKPEDDRILRITRGTKADLAVQNPKGETDSGETGRGALLYRQYCASCHKPDGKGVAGTFPTLHGTEQVRDKARFVQIILKGLSGKIRVNGEEFDQHMPAMGFLADESIAEIGTYVRQTFNRDLDPVRVQDVAEMRGK
;
A
#
# COMPACT_ATOMS: atom_id res chain seq x y z
N MET A 1 68.38 -50.27 -51.72
CA MET A 1 68.49 -49.40 -52.91
C MET A 1 67.34 -48.40 -52.88
N ASN A 2 67.68 -47.10 -52.89
CA ASN A 2 66.89 -45.89 -53.24
C ASN A 2 65.59 -45.62 -52.43
N PHE A 3 65.54 -44.67 -51.47
CA PHE A 3 65.29 -43.20 -51.61
C PHE A 3 64.07 -42.87 -52.51
N PHE A 4 63.05 -42.07 -52.16
CA PHE A 4 62.88 -40.96 -51.22
C PHE A 4 61.38 -40.62 -51.02
N ARG A 5 61.02 -40.03 -49.85
CA ARG A 5 59.96 -39.00 -49.58
C ARG A 5 58.47 -39.38 -49.84
N SER A 6 57.46 -38.98 -49.07
CA SER A 6 57.30 -38.07 -47.92
C SER A 6 55.83 -38.06 -47.46
N ALA A 7 55.60 -38.15 -46.14
CA ALA A 7 54.60 -37.44 -45.30
C ALA A 7 53.07 -37.50 -45.61
N PRO A 8 52.18 -37.26 -44.62
CA PRO A 8 51.05 -38.14 -44.32
C PRO A 8 49.67 -37.63 -44.77
N VAL A 9 48.78 -38.61 -44.96
CA VAL A 9 47.36 -38.48 -45.27
C VAL A 9 46.61 -37.79 -44.12
N TRP A 10 46.13 -36.58 -44.36
CA TRP A 10 45.06 -35.96 -43.58
C TRP A 10 43.74 -36.17 -44.33
N LEU A 11 42.83 -36.95 -43.74
CA LEU A 11 41.44 -37.05 -44.18
C LEU A 11 40.72 -35.72 -43.89
N ALA A 12 40.39 -34.98 -44.94
CA ALA A 12 39.41 -33.90 -44.88
C ALA A 12 38.01 -34.49 -44.99
N ALA A 13 37.28 -34.57 -43.87
CA ALA A 13 35.84 -34.82 -43.89
C ALA A 13 35.12 -33.49 -44.16
N VAL A 14 34.38 -33.45 -45.28
CA VAL A 14 33.51 -32.35 -45.67
C VAL A 14 32.23 -32.43 -44.84
N SER A 15 32.09 -31.54 -43.85
CA SER A 15 30.83 -31.36 -43.11
C SER A 15 29.92 -30.42 -43.89
N ALA A 16 28.89 -30.98 -44.54
CA ALA A 16 27.82 -30.21 -45.14
C ALA A 16 27.01 -29.48 -44.05
N TYR A 17 27.02 -28.14 -44.07
CA TYR A 17 26.11 -27.32 -43.27
C TYR A 17 24.70 -27.40 -43.89
N ILE A 18 23.82 -28.18 -43.27
CA ILE A 18 22.38 -28.05 -43.49
C ILE A 18 21.91 -26.86 -42.64
N VAL A 19 21.65 -25.73 -43.30
CA VAL A 19 20.90 -24.61 -42.69
C VAL A 19 19.44 -25.04 -42.61
N VAL A 20 19.04 -25.61 -41.48
CA VAL A 20 17.62 -25.74 -41.13
C VAL A 20 17.15 -24.35 -40.75
N ALA A 21 16.45 -23.69 -41.66
CA ALA A 21 15.69 -22.48 -41.34
C ALA A 21 14.56 -22.87 -40.38
N PHE A 22 14.82 -22.76 -39.08
CA PHE A 22 13.76 -22.72 -38.08
C PHE A 22 13.02 -21.41 -38.28
N THR A 23 11.91 -21.44 -39.02
CA THR A 23 10.90 -20.40 -38.95
C THR A 23 10.35 -20.43 -37.52
N THR A 24 10.91 -19.59 -36.66
CA THR A 24 10.32 -19.26 -35.37
C THR A 24 8.98 -18.61 -35.65
N THR A 25 7.91 -19.39 -35.65
CA THR A 25 6.58 -18.84 -35.37
C THR A 25 6.63 -18.26 -33.98
N GLU A 26 6.92 -16.96 -33.89
CA GLU A 26 6.61 -16.17 -32.71
C GLU A 26 5.14 -16.42 -32.39
N ARG A 27 4.89 -17.23 -31.36
CA ARG A 27 3.61 -17.16 -30.68
C ARG A 27 3.55 -15.74 -30.15
N ALA A 28 2.81 -14.88 -30.82
CA ALA A 28 2.39 -13.61 -30.28
C ALA A 28 1.85 -13.89 -28.88
N VAL A 29 2.62 -13.49 -27.87
CA VAL A 29 2.13 -13.41 -26.50
C VAL A 29 1.04 -12.38 -26.59
N VAL A 30 -0.21 -12.84 -26.64
CA VAL A 30 -1.36 -11.96 -26.49
C VAL A 30 -1.26 -11.44 -25.06
N HIS A 31 -0.57 -10.32 -24.87
CA HIS A 31 -0.77 -9.47 -23.71
C HIS A 31 -2.25 -9.08 -23.76
N ARG A 32 -3.10 -9.85 -23.06
CA ARG A 32 -4.44 -9.38 -22.72
C ARG A 32 -4.22 -8.08 -21.98
N ARG A 33 -4.45 -6.96 -22.67
CA ARG A 33 -4.56 -5.63 -22.09
C ARG A 33 -5.46 -5.79 -20.88
N ALA A 34 -4.94 -5.49 -19.69
CA ALA A 34 -5.75 -5.49 -18.47
C ALA A 34 -6.93 -4.56 -18.75
N VAL A 35 -8.15 -5.11 -18.75
CA VAL A 35 -9.36 -4.31 -18.89
C VAL A 35 -9.45 -3.50 -17.59
N PRO A 36 -9.43 -2.15 -17.63
CA PRO A 36 -9.42 -1.31 -16.42
C PRO A 36 -10.58 -1.59 -15.45
N ASP A 37 -11.63 -2.26 -15.93
CA ASP A 37 -12.82 -2.63 -15.15
C ASP A 37 -12.79 -4.05 -14.54
N SER A 38 -11.70 -4.82 -14.67
CA SER A 38 -11.67 -6.23 -14.24
C SER A 38 -11.77 -6.43 -12.71
N LEU A 39 -11.53 -5.39 -11.92
CA LEU A 39 -11.64 -5.44 -10.46
C LEU A 39 -12.97 -4.92 -9.92
N ARG A 40 -13.83 -4.34 -10.77
CA ARG A 40 -15.08 -3.73 -10.33
C ARG A 40 -16.05 -4.81 -9.86
N SER A 41 -16.29 -4.83 -8.55
CA SER A 41 -17.34 -5.64 -7.94
C SER A 41 -18.07 -4.81 -6.90
N PRO A 42 -19.42 -4.75 -6.92
CA PRO A 42 -20.16 -4.11 -5.85
C PRO A 42 -19.86 -4.84 -4.54
N VAL A 43 -19.84 -4.09 -3.44
CA VAL A 43 -19.61 -4.61 -2.10
C VAL A 43 -20.73 -4.22 -1.17
N HIS A 44 -21.06 -5.12 -0.24
CA HIS A 44 -21.88 -4.83 0.93
C HIS A 44 -20.99 -4.76 2.15
N VAL A 45 -21.21 -3.74 2.97
CA VAL A 45 -20.44 -3.50 4.19
C VAL A 45 -21.37 -3.64 5.40
N HIS A 46 -20.98 -4.50 6.34
CA HIS A 46 -21.70 -4.74 7.58
C HIS A 46 -20.82 -4.40 8.77
N VAL A 47 -21.36 -3.70 9.77
CA VAL A 47 -20.65 -3.48 11.04
C VAL A 47 -20.71 -4.78 11.85
N VAL A 48 -19.54 -5.33 12.18
CA VAL A 48 -19.40 -6.53 13.02
C VAL A 48 -19.32 -6.13 14.50
N ALA A 49 -18.56 -5.08 14.78
CA ALA A 49 -18.39 -4.52 16.11
C ALA A 49 -18.21 -3.00 16.02
N SER A 50 -18.59 -2.30 17.08
CA SER A 50 -18.56 -0.84 17.21
C SER A 50 -18.07 -0.44 18.61
N GLY A 51 -17.81 0.86 18.81
CA GLY A 51 -17.37 1.38 20.10
C GLY A 51 -15.96 0.96 20.51
N LEU A 52 -15.12 0.56 19.55
CA LEU A 52 -13.75 0.14 19.77
C LEU A 52 -12.81 1.34 19.91
N ASP A 53 -11.67 1.11 20.55
CA ASP A 53 -10.62 2.11 20.69
C ASP A 53 -9.50 1.84 19.69
N VAL A 54 -9.61 2.46 18.51
CA VAL A 54 -8.62 2.39 17.41
C VAL A 54 -8.07 0.96 17.24
N PRO A 55 -8.88 0.01 16.73
CA PRO A 55 -8.44 -1.34 16.41
C PRO A 55 -7.26 -1.30 15.39
N TRP A 56 -6.04 -1.35 15.90
CA TRP A 56 -4.82 -1.01 15.16
C TRP A 56 -4.32 -2.16 14.30
N GLU A 57 -4.35 -3.38 14.85
CA GLU A 57 -4.17 -4.63 14.14
C GLU A 57 -5.44 -5.46 14.22
N ILE A 58 -5.76 -6.16 13.13
CA ILE A 58 -6.74 -7.25 13.14
C ILE A 58 -6.16 -8.48 12.45
N VAL A 59 -6.32 -9.65 13.05
CA VAL A 59 -5.89 -10.92 12.46
C VAL A 59 -6.99 -11.96 12.61
N TRP A 60 -7.13 -12.83 11.62
CA TRP A 60 -8.02 -13.98 11.75
C TRP A 60 -7.36 -15.02 12.67
N GLY A 61 -8.01 -15.32 13.78
CA GLY A 61 -7.54 -16.23 14.80
C GLY A 61 -7.74 -17.71 14.45
N PRO A 62 -6.99 -18.61 15.10
CA PRO A 62 -7.12 -20.06 14.93
C PRO A 62 -8.45 -20.62 15.46
N ASP A 63 -9.17 -19.82 16.24
CA ASP A 63 -10.47 -20.09 16.83
C ASP A 63 -11.65 -19.57 15.98
N ASN A 64 -11.38 -19.03 14.78
CA ASN A 64 -12.35 -18.36 13.90
C ASN A 64 -12.90 -17.04 14.46
N TRP A 65 -12.17 -16.40 15.37
CA TRP A 65 -12.46 -15.06 15.85
C TRP A 65 -11.54 -14.04 15.20
N ILE A 66 -11.95 -12.78 15.17
CA ILE A 66 -11.07 -11.68 14.76
C ILE A 66 -10.35 -11.19 16.01
N TRP A 67 -9.05 -11.43 16.09
CA TRP A 67 -8.21 -10.91 17.17
C TRP A 67 -7.78 -9.50 16.83
N TYR A 68 -7.74 -8.61 17.82
CA TYR A 68 -7.38 -7.22 17.59
C TYR A 68 -6.51 -6.64 18.71
N THR A 69 -5.73 -5.62 18.36
CA THR A 69 -5.11 -4.69 19.31
C THR A 69 -5.88 -3.38 19.31
N GLY A 70 -6.19 -2.84 20.49
CA GLY A 70 -6.70 -1.48 20.66
C GLY A 70 -5.56 -0.55 21.06
N GLN A 71 -5.48 0.63 20.44
CA GLN A 71 -4.32 1.52 20.56
C GLN A 71 -4.00 1.91 22.02
N SER A 72 -5.00 1.96 22.93
CA SER A 72 -4.75 2.19 24.37
C SER A 72 -4.21 0.99 25.14
N GLY A 73 -3.82 -0.11 24.51
CA GLY A 73 -3.17 -1.24 25.19
C GLY A 73 -4.08 -2.42 25.50
N THR A 74 -5.19 -2.60 24.78
CA THR A 74 -6.04 -3.79 24.93
C THR A 74 -5.77 -4.80 23.83
N ILE A 75 -5.74 -6.09 24.17
CA ILE A 75 -5.82 -7.18 23.20
C ILE A 75 -7.14 -7.90 23.44
N GLY A 76 -7.94 -8.04 22.39
CA GLY A 76 -9.23 -8.70 22.44
C GLY A 76 -9.46 -9.57 21.23
N ARG A 77 -10.63 -10.24 21.21
CA ARG A 77 -11.11 -10.98 20.05
C ARG A 77 -12.62 -10.82 19.92
N ILE A 78 -13.10 -10.79 18.68
CA ILE A 78 -14.51 -10.58 18.32
C ILE A 78 -15.02 -11.79 17.53
N ASP A 79 -16.18 -12.35 17.90
CA ASP A 79 -16.87 -13.35 17.08
C ASP A 79 -17.47 -12.63 15.85
N PRO A 80 -17.03 -12.96 14.62
CA PRO A 80 -17.46 -12.27 13.42
C PRO A 80 -18.94 -12.51 13.03
N ARG A 81 -19.64 -13.41 13.72
CA ARG A 81 -21.06 -13.74 13.48
C ARG A 81 -21.99 -13.03 14.45
N THR A 82 -21.60 -12.95 15.72
CA THR A 82 -22.45 -12.39 16.79
C THR A 82 -22.04 -10.97 17.20
N GLY A 83 -20.81 -10.55 16.89
CA GLY A 83 -20.24 -9.31 17.39
C GLY A 83 -19.79 -9.37 18.85
N GLU A 84 -19.85 -10.55 19.49
CA GLU A 84 -19.37 -10.74 20.86
C GLU A 84 -17.90 -10.33 20.97
N ASN A 85 -17.59 -9.42 21.89
CA ASN A 85 -16.23 -8.94 22.13
C ASN A 85 -15.70 -9.46 23.47
N LYS A 86 -14.59 -10.19 23.43
CA LYS A 86 -13.88 -10.70 24.61
C LYS A 86 -12.52 -10.03 24.75
N LEU A 87 -12.32 -9.32 25.87
CA LEU A 87 -11.02 -8.81 26.28
C LEU A 87 -10.13 -9.95 26.78
N LEU A 88 -8.90 -10.04 26.25
CA LEU A 88 -7.92 -11.06 26.65
C LEU A 88 -6.89 -10.51 27.66
N VAL A 89 -6.46 -9.26 27.48
CA VAL A 89 -5.56 -8.54 28.39
C VAL A 89 -5.61 -7.03 28.16
N LYS A 90 -5.37 -6.26 29.22
CA LYS A 90 -5.02 -4.84 29.18
C LYS A 90 -3.55 -4.72 29.64
N ILE A 91 -2.71 -4.10 28.82
CA ILE A 91 -1.30 -3.87 29.10
C ILE A 91 -1.16 -2.44 29.64
N GLU A 92 -0.99 -2.30 30.95
CA GLU A 92 -1.04 -0.99 31.62
C GLU A 92 0.18 -0.10 31.30
N GLU A 93 1.33 -0.68 30.95
CA GLU A 93 2.53 0.10 30.62
C GLU A 93 2.51 0.73 29.21
N VAL A 94 1.45 0.51 28.43
CA VAL A 94 1.31 1.08 27.09
C VAL A 94 1.19 2.60 27.19
N TYR A 95 2.13 3.29 26.53
CA TYR A 95 2.09 4.73 26.37
C TYR A 95 1.39 5.09 25.07
N ARG A 96 0.11 5.46 25.16
CA ARG A 96 -0.65 6.02 24.04
C ARG A 96 -0.45 7.52 23.96
N HIS A 97 0.05 7.99 22.82
CA HIS A 97 0.15 9.42 22.50
C HIS A 97 0.29 9.61 21.00
N ARG A 98 -0.63 10.33 20.35
CA ARG A 98 -0.65 10.45 18.88
C ARG A 98 -0.68 9.09 18.17
N SER A 99 0.37 8.73 17.42
CA SER A 99 0.48 7.45 16.72
C SER A 99 1.00 6.31 17.59
N LEU A 100 1.41 6.60 18.84
CA LEU A 100 1.96 5.65 19.80
C LEU A 100 0.82 4.87 20.48
N GLY A 101 1.13 3.68 20.96
CA GLY A 101 0.18 2.81 21.66
C GLY A 101 0.56 1.34 21.54
N LEU A 102 -0.43 0.47 21.62
CA LEU A 102 -0.34 -0.93 21.22
C LEU A 102 -0.71 -1.07 19.75
N LEU A 103 0.18 -1.68 18.96
CA LEU A 103 0.20 -1.55 17.52
C LEU A 103 0.07 -2.93 16.85
N GLY A 104 1.14 -3.43 16.23
CA GLY A 104 1.14 -4.66 15.45
C GLY A 104 0.90 -5.90 16.31
N MET A 105 0.35 -6.94 15.68
CA MET A 105 0.16 -8.24 16.29
C MET A 105 0.31 -9.36 15.26
N ALA A 106 0.97 -10.45 15.65
CA ALA A 106 0.97 -11.70 14.90
C ALA A 106 0.73 -12.89 15.82
N LEU A 107 0.04 -13.90 15.31
CA LEU A 107 -0.17 -15.17 16.01
C LEU A 107 0.85 -16.19 15.52
N HIS A 108 1.33 -17.04 16.41
CA HIS A 108 2.20 -18.14 16.02
C HIS A 108 1.49 -19.09 15.02
N PRO A 109 2.14 -19.51 13.92
CA PRO A 109 1.49 -20.27 12.84
C PRO A 109 1.08 -21.69 13.25
N ASP A 110 1.77 -22.25 14.25
CA ASP A 110 1.35 -23.48 14.94
C ASP A 110 0.82 -23.12 16.33
N PHE A 111 -0.38 -22.53 16.37
CA PHE A 111 -0.93 -21.98 17.60
C PHE A 111 -1.34 -23.06 18.61
N ALA A 112 -1.67 -24.27 18.14
CA ALA A 112 -2.08 -25.37 19.00
C ALA A 112 -0.92 -25.89 19.87
N GLY A 113 0.27 -26.07 19.28
CA GLY A 113 1.47 -26.45 20.03
C GLY A 113 2.14 -25.28 20.74
N ASN A 114 2.02 -24.09 20.17
CA ASN A 114 2.72 -22.88 20.63
C ASN A 114 1.74 -21.71 20.62
N PRO A 115 0.92 -21.54 21.69
CA PRO A 115 -0.14 -20.54 21.74
C PRO A 115 0.44 -19.14 22.03
N TYR A 116 1.35 -18.69 21.17
CA TYR A 116 2.08 -17.45 21.33
C TYR A 116 1.46 -16.32 20.49
N VAL A 117 1.37 -15.15 21.12
CA VAL A 117 0.91 -13.91 20.50
C VAL A 117 2.03 -12.90 20.61
N TYR A 118 2.49 -12.41 19.46
CA TYR A 118 3.53 -11.40 19.36
C TYR A 118 2.87 -10.05 19.15
N VAL A 119 3.24 -9.06 19.94
CA VAL A 119 2.75 -7.68 19.81
C VAL A 119 3.88 -6.69 19.95
N ASP A 120 3.76 -5.53 19.32
CA ASP A 120 4.59 -4.39 19.65
C ASP A 120 3.77 -3.25 20.25
N TYR A 121 4.38 -2.54 21.19
CA TYR A 121 3.81 -1.35 21.78
C TYR A 121 4.88 -0.39 22.26
N THR A 122 4.49 0.86 22.38
CA THR A 122 5.36 1.92 22.90
C THR A 122 5.19 2.09 24.39
N CYS A 123 6.30 2.27 25.10
CA CYS A 123 6.37 2.60 26.52
C CYS A 123 7.00 3.97 26.72
N LYS A 124 6.77 4.55 27.90
CA LYS A 124 7.48 5.76 28.33
C LYS A 124 7.90 5.62 29.78
N LYS A 125 9.19 5.81 30.04
CA LYS A 125 9.75 5.96 31.38
C LYS A 125 10.47 7.30 31.42
N ASP A 126 10.00 8.19 32.29
CA ASP A 126 10.45 9.57 32.36
C ASP A 126 10.33 10.27 30.98
N SER A 127 11.43 10.75 30.40
CA SER A 127 11.46 11.34 29.07
C SER A 127 11.73 10.35 27.94
N VAL A 128 12.11 9.10 28.25
CA VAL A 128 12.53 8.09 27.28
C VAL A 128 11.32 7.32 26.77
N ILE A 129 11.15 7.27 25.46
CA ILE A 129 10.13 6.48 24.77
C ILE A 129 10.83 5.30 24.09
N THR A 130 10.30 4.09 24.26
CA THR A 130 10.79 2.88 23.60
C THR A 130 9.66 2.13 22.90
N THR A 131 9.99 1.37 21.86
CA THR A 131 9.11 0.35 21.27
C THR A 131 9.57 -1.01 21.79
N LYS A 132 8.66 -1.79 22.35
CA LYS A 132 8.90 -3.16 22.80
C LYS A 132 8.20 -4.14 21.90
N LEU A 133 8.90 -5.17 21.44
CA LEU A 133 8.31 -6.38 20.88
C LEU A 133 8.19 -7.42 22.00
N VAL A 134 6.98 -7.90 22.24
CA VAL A 134 6.65 -8.76 23.38
C VAL A 134 5.85 -9.98 22.92
N ARG A 135 6.21 -11.14 23.44
CA ARG A 135 5.46 -12.39 23.25
C ARG A 135 4.65 -12.72 24.50
N PHE A 136 3.36 -12.92 24.33
CA PHE A 136 2.46 -13.46 25.35
C PHE A 136 2.14 -14.94 25.07
N THR A 137 1.72 -15.65 26.12
CA THR A 137 1.16 -17.00 26.03
C THR A 137 -0.35 -16.95 26.24
N TYR A 138 -1.12 -17.48 25.29
CA TYR A 138 -2.56 -17.63 25.39
C TYR A 138 -2.94 -18.91 26.14
N ARG A 139 -3.68 -18.78 27.24
CA ARG A 139 -4.16 -19.89 28.06
C ARG A 139 -5.43 -19.49 28.79
N GLY A 140 -6.45 -20.36 28.76
CA GLY A 140 -7.69 -20.16 29.52
C GLY A 140 -8.41 -18.86 29.18
N GLU A 141 -8.51 -18.53 27.88
CA GLU A 141 -9.09 -17.27 27.37
C GLU A 141 -8.37 -15.99 27.84
N ARG A 142 -7.10 -16.07 28.24
CA ARG A 142 -6.29 -14.92 28.69
C ARG A 142 -4.92 -14.93 28.03
N LEU A 143 -4.31 -13.75 27.92
CA LEU A 143 -2.89 -13.59 27.59
C LEU A 143 -2.08 -13.38 28.88
N THR A 144 -1.03 -14.18 29.04
CA THR A 144 -0.20 -14.25 30.25
C THR A 144 1.27 -14.40 29.89
N ASN A 145 2.16 -14.39 30.88
CA ASN A 145 3.60 -14.65 30.73
C ASN A 145 4.26 -13.80 29.62
N PRO A 146 4.22 -12.46 29.72
CA PRO A 146 4.91 -11.61 28.77
C PRO A 146 6.42 -11.87 28.78
N LEU A 147 7.00 -12.01 27.59
CA LEU A 147 8.44 -12.06 27.35
C LEU A 147 8.82 -10.92 26.41
N THR A 148 9.57 -9.93 26.91
CA THR A 148 10.17 -8.90 26.05
C THR A 148 11.25 -9.53 25.18
N MET A 149 11.05 -9.52 23.88
CA MET A 149 11.96 -10.10 22.89
C MET A 149 12.96 -9.07 22.38
N LEU A 150 12.51 -7.82 22.25
CA LEU A 150 13.32 -6.71 21.76
C LEU A 150 12.77 -5.39 22.33
N GLU A 151 13.67 -4.47 22.64
CA GLU A 151 13.33 -3.09 22.99
C GLU A 151 14.26 -2.16 22.21
N ILE A 152 13.68 -1.18 21.51
CA ILE A 152 14.39 -0.21 20.68
C ILE A 152 13.98 1.22 21.02
N PRO A 153 14.83 2.24 20.75
CA PRO A 153 14.43 3.62 20.85
C PRO A 153 13.19 3.91 20.00
N ALA A 154 12.31 4.76 20.53
CA ALA A 154 11.13 5.25 19.84
C ALA A 154 11.01 6.76 20.03
N HIS A 155 10.09 7.36 19.29
CA HIS A 155 9.80 8.78 19.41
C HIS A 155 8.29 9.05 19.39
N THR A 156 7.90 10.31 19.42
CA THR A 156 6.52 10.82 19.30
C THR A 156 5.84 10.57 17.94
N GLY A 157 6.53 9.91 17.01
CA GLY A 157 6.05 9.53 15.68
C GLY A 157 6.98 8.52 15.00
N HIS A 158 6.56 8.00 13.85
CA HIS A 158 7.35 7.13 12.96
C HIS A 158 7.96 5.88 13.65
N ASN A 159 7.16 5.14 14.42
CA ASN A 159 7.68 3.96 15.13
C ASN A 159 7.48 2.63 14.37
N GLY A 160 6.82 2.64 13.20
CA GLY A 160 6.46 1.42 12.47
C GLY A 160 4.97 1.09 12.58
N SER A 161 4.53 -0.16 12.49
CA SER A 161 4.96 -1.18 13.46
C SER A 161 4.65 -2.64 13.05
N ARG A 162 4.23 -2.89 11.80
CA ARG A 162 3.55 -4.15 11.45
C ARG A 162 4.40 -5.40 11.73
N ILE A 163 3.76 -6.46 12.22
CA ILE A 163 4.38 -7.76 12.49
C ILE A 163 3.73 -8.82 11.59
N VAL A 164 4.54 -9.64 10.92
CA VAL A 164 4.06 -10.84 10.22
C VAL A 164 4.99 -12.02 10.45
N ILE A 165 4.45 -13.23 10.38
CA ILE A 165 5.27 -14.45 10.37
C ILE A 165 5.54 -14.85 8.92
N SER A 166 6.81 -15.02 8.59
CA SER A 166 7.25 -15.44 7.26
C SER A 166 7.00 -16.92 6.99
N PRO A 167 6.96 -17.33 5.70
CA PRO A 167 6.81 -18.74 5.33
C PRO A 167 7.88 -19.67 5.92
N ASP A 168 9.11 -19.17 6.13
CA ASP A 168 10.22 -19.87 6.76
C ASP A 168 10.24 -19.74 8.30
N ARG A 169 9.10 -19.38 8.90
CA ARG A 169 8.85 -19.31 10.34
C ARG A 169 9.79 -18.35 11.07
N LYS A 170 9.82 -17.12 10.59
CA LYS A 170 10.54 -16.01 11.22
C LYS A 170 9.56 -14.89 11.49
N LEU A 171 9.82 -14.13 12.54
CA LEU A 171 9.06 -12.93 12.82
C LEU A 171 9.68 -11.79 12.03
N MET A 172 8.89 -11.16 11.16
CA MET A 172 9.23 -9.94 10.46
C MET A 172 8.60 -8.77 11.22
N PHE A 173 9.38 -7.77 11.57
CA PHE A 173 8.93 -6.60 12.32
C PHE A 173 9.34 -5.32 11.61
N ALA A 174 8.35 -4.55 11.15
CA ALA A 174 8.55 -3.26 10.51
C ALA A 174 8.72 -2.16 11.56
N THR A 175 9.77 -1.34 11.43
CA THR A 175 10.03 -0.18 12.27
C THR A 175 10.10 1.08 11.42
N GLY A 176 9.79 2.23 12.02
CA GLY A 176 10.03 3.54 11.40
C GLY A 176 11.30 4.19 11.93
N ASP A 177 11.71 5.30 11.30
CA ASP A 177 12.95 6.04 11.61
C ASP A 177 12.93 6.75 12.98
N ALA A 178 11.80 6.68 13.70
CA ALA A 178 11.56 7.36 14.97
C ALA A 178 11.81 8.88 14.86
N ILE A 179 11.38 9.47 13.75
CA ILE A 179 11.57 10.87 13.34
C ILE A 179 13.04 11.35 13.33
N THR A 180 13.97 10.41 13.38
CA THR A 180 15.40 10.65 13.33
C THR A 180 15.90 10.08 12.01
N ILE A 181 15.81 10.87 10.96
CA ILE A 181 15.97 10.44 9.56
C ILE A 181 17.30 9.69 9.28
N THR A 182 18.35 9.98 10.05
CA THR A 182 19.65 9.30 9.94
C THR A 182 19.59 7.83 10.33
N ASN A 183 18.63 7.43 11.18
CA ASN A 183 18.44 6.04 11.57
C ASN A 183 18.20 5.13 10.37
N ALA A 184 17.46 5.59 9.36
CA ALA A 184 17.04 4.76 8.24
C ALA A 184 18.22 4.16 7.47
N GLN A 185 19.26 4.95 7.21
CA GLN A 185 20.48 4.52 6.51
C GLN A 185 21.51 3.86 7.44
N ASP A 186 21.49 4.17 8.74
CA ASP A 186 22.37 3.51 9.71
C ASP A 186 21.95 2.04 9.94
N LYS A 187 22.81 1.11 9.51
CA LYS A 187 22.62 -0.34 9.68
C LYS A 187 22.89 -0.83 11.11
N GLY A 188 23.52 -0.01 11.95
CA GLY A 188 23.68 -0.26 13.38
C GLY A 188 22.41 0.06 14.18
N SER A 189 21.54 0.92 13.63
CA SER A 189 20.23 1.23 14.19
C SER A 189 19.18 0.19 13.79
N LEU A 190 18.20 -0.03 14.67
CA LEU A 190 17.04 -0.90 14.41
C LEU A 190 15.80 -0.10 13.98
N ASN A 191 15.87 1.22 13.96
CA ASN A 191 14.83 2.12 13.47
C ASN A 191 14.97 2.34 11.95
N GLY A 192 13.83 2.46 11.26
CA GLY A 192 13.75 2.62 9.81
C GLY A 192 14.15 1.35 9.05
N LYS A 193 13.70 0.18 9.54
CA LYS A 193 14.10 -1.16 9.09
C LYS A 193 12.89 -2.07 8.92
N VAL A 194 13.05 -3.12 8.13
CA VAL A 194 12.37 -4.39 8.42
C VAL A 194 13.38 -5.27 9.14
N LEU A 195 12.97 -5.80 10.29
CA LEU A 195 13.75 -6.72 11.13
C LEU A 195 13.26 -8.16 10.92
N ARG A 196 14.17 -9.14 10.96
CA ARG A 196 13.88 -10.58 10.89
C ARG A 196 14.51 -11.30 12.07
N MET A 197 13.70 -12.02 12.84
CA MET A 197 14.13 -12.80 14.00
C MET A 197 13.52 -14.20 14.04
N ASN A 198 14.15 -15.12 14.78
CA ASN A 198 13.50 -16.39 15.10
C ASN A 198 12.30 -16.17 16.03
N LEU A 199 11.37 -17.12 16.06
CA LEU A 199 10.14 -17.04 16.85
C LEU A 199 10.38 -17.04 18.38
N ASP A 200 11.59 -17.40 18.81
CA ASP A 200 12.07 -17.32 20.18
C ASP A 200 12.80 -16.00 20.50
N GLY A 201 13.02 -15.15 19.49
CA GLY A 201 13.68 -13.85 19.61
C GLY A 201 15.17 -13.87 19.24
N SER A 202 15.77 -15.03 18.99
CA SER A 202 17.18 -15.10 18.59
C SER A 202 17.42 -14.58 17.17
N VAL A 203 18.64 -14.10 16.89
CA VAL A 203 19.05 -13.64 15.55
C VAL A 203 19.27 -14.83 14.61
N PRO A 204 18.61 -14.90 13.44
CA PRO A 204 18.87 -15.92 12.44
C PRO A 204 20.28 -15.80 11.86
N ALA A 205 20.99 -16.92 11.76
CA ALA A 205 22.35 -16.96 11.23
C ALA A 205 22.47 -16.58 9.74
N ASP A 206 21.36 -16.69 9.01
CA ASP A 206 21.23 -16.39 7.58
C ASP A 206 20.74 -14.96 7.30
N ASN A 207 20.64 -14.09 8.31
CA ASN A 207 20.35 -12.67 8.08
C ASN A 207 21.45 -11.98 7.23
N PRO A 208 21.11 -10.94 6.44
CA PRO A 208 22.07 -10.29 5.54
C PRO A 208 23.22 -9.60 6.28
N ILE A 209 23.02 -9.22 7.54
CA ILE A 209 24.05 -8.67 8.43
C ILE A 209 24.23 -9.64 9.59
N ARG A 210 25.43 -10.23 9.68
CA ARG A 210 25.74 -11.23 10.71
C ARG A 210 25.55 -10.65 12.11
N GLY A 211 24.79 -11.36 12.95
CA GLY A 211 24.53 -10.95 14.34
C GLY A 211 23.55 -9.78 14.48
N SER A 212 22.89 -9.35 13.40
CA SER A 212 21.88 -8.27 13.42
C SER A 212 20.51 -8.78 12.98
N TYR A 213 19.46 -8.16 13.52
CA TYR A 213 18.07 -8.39 13.10
C TYR A 213 17.74 -7.74 11.75
N VAL A 214 18.55 -6.80 11.26
CA VAL A 214 18.24 -6.02 10.05
C VAL A 214 18.09 -6.94 8.84
N TRP A 215 16.91 -6.89 8.21
CA TRP A 215 16.59 -7.57 6.96
C TRP A 215 16.65 -6.62 5.77
N SER A 216 16.07 -5.42 5.91
CA SER A 216 16.18 -4.30 4.97
C SER A 216 16.27 -2.97 5.73
N TRP A 217 16.72 -1.91 5.05
CA TRP A 217 16.87 -0.58 5.63
C TRP A 217 16.52 0.53 4.64
N GLY A 218 16.57 1.78 5.09
CA GLY A 218 16.17 2.93 4.28
C GLY A 218 14.66 3.13 4.26
N HIS A 219 14.00 2.91 5.39
CA HIS A 219 12.56 3.10 5.55
C HIS A 219 12.26 4.29 6.48
N ARG A 220 11.20 5.04 6.16
CA ARG A 220 10.63 6.14 6.92
C ARG A 220 9.66 5.64 7.99
N ASN A 221 8.51 5.08 7.59
CA ASN A 221 7.47 4.68 8.53
C ASN A 221 6.51 3.63 7.95
N ILE A 222 6.94 2.37 7.95
CA ILE A 222 6.15 1.24 7.45
C ILE A 222 4.94 0.98 8.36
N GLN A 223 3.73 0.90 7.79
CA GLN A 223 2.49 0.65 8.53
C GLN A 223 1.85 -0.69 8.17
N GLY A 224 2.23 -1.33 7.07
CA GLY A 224 1.69 -2.63 6.65
C GLY A 224 2.78 -3.57 6.13
N LEU A 225 2.54 -4.86 6.32
CA LEU A 225 3.35 -5.98 5.86
C LEU A 225 2.41 -7.13 5.55
N ALA A 226 2.59 -7.79 4.41
CA ALA A 226 1.86 -9.01 4.07
C ALA A 226 2.65 -9.88 3.10
N TYR A 227 2.63 -11.19 3.34
CA TYR A 227 3.15 -12.16 2.38
C TYR A 227 2.10 -12.52 1.33
N GLY A 228 2.51 -12.48 0.06
CA GLY A 228 1.78 -13.09 -1.05
C GLY A 228 1.97 -14.61 -1.10
N ALA A 229 1.11 -15.29 -1.86
CA ALA A 229 1.18 -16.74 -2.04
C ALA A 229 2.48 -17.21 -2.74
N ASN A 230 3.12 -16.31 -3.48
CA ASN A 230 4.42 -16.50 -4.12
C ASN A 230 5.62 -16.25 -3.17
N GLY A 231 5.37 -15.98 -1.88
CA GLY A 231 6.42 -15.71 -0.89
C GLY A 231 6.97 -14.28 -0.94
N ILE A 232 6.43 -13.40 -1.80
CA ILE A 232 6.80 -11.98 -1.82
C ILE A 232 6.28 -11.30 -0.55
N LEU A 233 7.16 -10.57 0.14
CA LEU A 233 6.78 -9.69 1.24
C LEU A 233 6.50 -8.29 0.69
N TYR A 234 5.26 -7.85 0.76
CA TYR A 234 4.89 -6.47 0.45
C TYR A 234 4.94 -5.63 1.73
N SER A 235 5.25 -4.33 1.59
CA SER A 235 5.03 -3.34 2.65
C SER A 235 4.30 -2.12 2.11
N SER A 236 3.58 -1.44 3.00
CA SER A 236 3.00 -0.12 2.77
C SER A 236 3.60 0.89 3.73
N GLU A 237 3.95 2.07 3.23
CA GLU A 237 4.82 3.00 3.92
C GLU A 237 4.39 4.46 3.72
N HIS A 238 4.51 5.25 4.80
CA HIS A 238 4.22 6.68 4.76
C HIS A 238 5.43 7.50 4.30
N GLY A 239 5.31 8.26 3.21
CA GLY A 239 6.29 9.24 2.71
C GLY A 239 6.25 10.59 3.42
N ASP A 240 7.14 11.52 3.07
CA ASP A 240 7.22 12.86 3.67
C ASP A 240 6.36 13.89 2.93
N ALA A 241 5.06 13.88 3.24
CA ALA A 241 4.01 14.70 2.58
C ALA A 241 3.76 14.37 1.09
N VAL A 242 4.75 13.84 0.40
CA VAL A 242 4.70 13.22 -0.94
C VAL A 242 5.10 11.74 -0.84
N GLU A 243 4.95 11.01 -1.94
CA GLU A 243 5.51 9.67 -2.15
C GLU A 243 5.22 8.66 -1.03
N ASP A 244 3.95 8.41 -0.73
CA ASP A 244 3.60 7.17 -0.01
C ASP A 244 3.89 5.97 -0.89
N GLU A 245 4.31 4.84 -0.31
CA GLU A 245 4.85 3.73 -1.10
C GLU A 245 4.17 2.39 -0.82
N LEU A 246 4.14 1.56 -1.85
CA LEU A 246 4.02 0.11 -1.76
C LEU A 246 5.34 -0.50 -2.26
N ASN A 247 5.98 -1.30 -1.41
CA ASN A 247 7.29 -1.88 -1.65
C ASN A 247 7.23 -3.42 -1.73
N ILE A 248 8.21 -4.01 -2.42
CA ILE A 248 8.55 -5.43 -2.26
C ILE A 248 9.81 -5.52 -1.41
N ILE A 249 9.67 -6.03 -0.19
CA ILE A 249 10.76 -6.16 0.78
C ILE A 249 11.66 -7.33 0.42
N ARG A 250 12.94 -7.04 0.25
CA ARG A 250 14.00 -7.99 -0.15
C ARG A 250 15.16 -8.01 0.84
N LYS A 251 15.79 -9.17 0.96
CA LYS A 251 16.93 -9.43 1.83
C LYS A 251 18.12 -8.53 1.49
N GLY A 252 18.52 -7.66 2.41
CA GLY A 252 19.72 -6.84 2.28
C GLY A 252 19.57 -5.65 1.33
N HIS A 253 18.33 -5.25 1.02
CA HIS A 253 18.07 -4.10 0.16
C HIS A 253 17.92 -2.80 0.95
N ASN A 254 18.28 -1.68 0.31
CA ASN A 254 18.07 -0.31 0.76
C ASN A 254 16.88 0.31 0.02
N TYR A 255 15.94 0.93 0.73
CA TYR A 255 14.75 1.59 0.16
C TYR A 255 14.91 3.12 0.06
N GLY A 256 16.13 3.62 0.25
CA GLY A 256 16.51 4.97 -0.17
C GLY A 256 16.23 6.09 0.82
N TRP A 257 15.21 6.00 1.68
CA TRP A 257 14.89 7.07 2.64
C TRP A 257 16.10 7.42 3.54
N PRO A 258 16.43 8.71 3.76
CA PRO A 258 15.71 9.91 3.30
C PRO A 258 16.29 10.55 2.02
N LYS A 259 17.12 9.81 1.29
CA LYS A 259 17.84 10.34 0.12
C LYS A 259 17.10 10.12 -1.19
N VAL A 260 16.17 9.16 -1.20
CA VAL A 260 15.23 8.89 -2.28
C VAL A 260 13.86 8.73 -1.61
N GLU A 261 12.84 9.37 -2.20
CA GLU A 261 11.43 9.21 -1.84
C GLU A 261 10.66 8.79 -3.09
N GLY A 262 9.93 7.68 -3.03
CA GLY A 262 9.27 7.14 -4.21
C GLY A 262 10.25 6.51 -5.19
N PHE A 263 10.01 6.73 -6.49
CA PHE A 263 10.92 6.27 -7.53
C PHE A 263 12.16 7.17 -7.59
N CYS A 264 13.34 6.58 -7.81
CA CYS A 264 14.58 7.34 -7.98
C CYS A 264 14.64 8.08 -9.34
N ASP A 265 13.85 9.14 -9.49
CA ASP A 265 13.62 9.84 -10.75
C ASP A 265 14.01 11.34 -10.72
N GLN A 266 14.44 11.86 -9.57
CA GLN A 266 14.91 13.23 -9.46
C GLN A 266 16.44 13.36 -9.70
N PRO A 267 16.92 14.51 -10.23
CA PRO A 267 18.34 14.72 -10.47
C PRO A 267 19.23 14.57 -9.22
N ASN A 268 18.77 15.05 -8.06
CA ASN A 268 19.48 14.95 -6.78
C ASN A 268 19.51 13.51 -6.22
N GLU A 269 18.53 12.69 -6.55
CA GLU A 269 18.44 11.28 -6.12
C GLU A 269 19.34 10.37 -6.95
N ARG A 270 19.45 10.64 -8.26
CA ARG A 270 20.33 9.87 -9.16
C ARG A 270 21.79 9.85 -8.70
N ALA A 271 22.28 10.97 -8.16
CA ALA A 271 23.62 11.06 -7.61
C ALA A 271 23.81 10.17 -6.36
N PHE A 272 22.76 9.97 -5.55
CA PHE A 272 22.79 9.04 -4.42
C PHE A 272 22.83 7.58 -4.91
N ARG A 273 22.04 7.25 -5.94
CA ARG A 273 21.99 5.89 -6.52
C ARG A 273 23.35 5.41 -7.03
N ASP A 274 24.16 6.30 -7.58
CA ASP A 274 25.51 5.96 -8.05
C ASP A 274 26.46 5.56 -6.90
N SER A 275 26.12 5.91 -5.66
CA SER A 275 26.89 5.60 -4.44
C SER A 275 26.30 4.47 -3.59
N VAL A 276 24.98 4.28 -3.63
CA VAL A 276 24.25 3.28 -2.85
C VAL A 276 23.08 2.77 -3.68
N GLU A 277 23.03 1.46 -3.95
CA GLU A 277 21.93 0.83 -4.69
C GLU A 277 20.62 0.96 -3.90
N ALA A 278 19.76 1.90 -4.31
CA ALA A 278 18.41 2.10 -3.78
C ALA A 278 17.40 1.25 -4.57
N THR A 279 16.41 0.71 -3.87
CA THR A 279 15.36 -0.14 -4.43
C THR A 279 14.09 0.69 -4.60
N ASP A 280 13.63 0.81 -5.84
CA ASP A 280 12.37 1.52 -6.14
C ASP A 280 11.15 0.79 -5.57
N PRO A 281 10.08 1.53 -5.21
CA PRO A 281 8.79 0.97 -4.88
C PRO A 281 8.13 0.32 -6.09
N VAL A 282 7.15 -0.55 -5.84
CA VAL A 282 6.31 -1.09 -6.92
C VAL A 282 5.17 -0.15 -7.29
N LYS A 283 4.86 0.79 -6.40
CA LYS A 283 3.92 1.88 -6.62
C LYS A 283 4.19 2.99 -5.60
N SER A 284 4.06 4.22 -6.06
CA SER A 284 4.07 5.40 -5.20
C SER A 284 2.82 6.26 -5.43
N TRP A 285 2.41 7.02 -4.41
CA TRP A 285 1.27 7.94 -4.44
C TRP A 285 1.71 9.34 -4.03
N THR A 286 1.55 10.28 -4.96
CA THR A 286 1.67 11.71 -4.68
C THR A 286 0.37 12.46 -4.96
N PRO A 287 -0.09 13.27 -3.98
CA PRO A 287 0.31 13.27 -2.59
C PRO A 287 -0.11 12.02 -1.83
N THR A 288 0.40 11.99 -0.61
CA THR A 288 0.16 10.98 0.40
C THR A 288 -1.31 10.62 0.58
N ILE A 289 -1.58 9.32 0.60
CA ILE A 289 -2.85 8.67 0.95
C ILE A 289 -2.87 8.14 2.40
N ALA A 290 -1.73 8.18 3.08
CA ALA A 290 -1.43 7.59 4.38
C ALA A 290 -1.81 6.09 4.45
N PRO A 291 -1.09 5.22 3.73
CA PRO A 291 -1.41 3.80 3.64
C PRO A 291 -1.13 3.08 4.97
N ALA A 292 -2.04 2.19 5.37
CA ALA A 292 -1.94 1.45 6.62
C ALA A 292 -1.84 -0.06 6.39
N GLY A 293 -2.69 -0.87 7.00
CA GLY A 293 -2.64 -2.32 6.88
C GLY A 293 -2.83 -2.81 5.45
N ILE A 294 -2.13 -3.90 5.12
CA ILE A 294 -2.27 -4.62 3.85
C ILE A 294 -2.54 -6.11 4.10
N ALA A 295 -3.24 -6.75 3.15
CA ALA A 295 -3.40 -8.19 3.10
C ALA A 295 -3.47 -8.67 1.64
N VAL A 296 -2.93 -9.85 1.34
CA VAL A 296 -3.08 -10.45 0.00
C VAL A 296 -4.34 -11.31 -0.03
N TYR A 297 -5.26 -11.00 -0.95
CA TYR A 297 -6.54 -11.68 -1.03
C TYR A 297 -6.39 -13.07 -1.65
N LYS A 298 -6.78 -14.09 -0.89
CA LYS A 298 -6.74 -15.51 -1.29
C LYS A 298 -8.11 -16.19 -1.28
N GLY A 299 -9.17 -15.42 -1.03
CA GLY A 299 -10.53 -15.90 -0.82
C GLY A 299 -11.27 -16.27 -2.09
N LYS A 300 -12.44 -16.90 -1.92
CA LYS A 300 -13.34 -17.29 -3.02
C LYS A 300 -14.49 -16.29 -3.26
N HIS A 301 -14.76 -15.39 -2.33
CA HIS A 301 -15.89 -14.45 -2.44
C HIS A 301 -15.68 -13.39 -3.52
N PHE A 302 -14.44 -12.97 -3.77
CA PHE A 302 -14.06 -12.07 -4.85
C PHE A 302 -13.00 -12.72 -5.77
N PRO A 303 -13.39 -13.66 -6.66
CA PRO A 303 -12.45 -14.38 -7.53
C PRO A 303 -11.55 -13.45 -8.35
N GLU A 304 -12.09 -12.33 -8.83
CA GLU A 304 -11.36 -11.30 -9.56
C GLU A 304 -10.22 -10.64 -8.74
N TRP A 305 -10.38 -10.57 -7.42
CA TRP A 305 -9.39 -10.02 -6.49
C TRP A 305 -8.35 -11.04 -6.05
N LYS A 306 -8.41 -12.30 -6.50
CA LYS A 306 -7.42 -13.32 -6.11
C LYS A 306 -5.99 -12.85 -6.44
N GLY A 307 -5.12 -12.84 -5.42
CA GLY A 307 -3.75 -12.34 -5.52
C GLY A 307 -3.60 -10.82 -5.47
N ALA A 308 -4.70 -10.06 -5.40
CA ALA A 308 -4.64 -8.62 -5.21
C ALA A 308 -4.24 -8.27 -3.78
N ILE A 309 -3.57 -7.13 -3.63
CA ILE A 309 -3.24 -6.53 -2.34
C ILE A 309 -4.41 -5.64 -1.95
N LEU A 310 -5.03 -5.96 -0.82
CA LEU A 310 -5.97 -5.09 -0.14
C LEU A 310 -5.16 -4.10 0.69
N LEU A 311 -5.40 -2.81 0.53
CA LEU A 311 -4.70 -1.73 1.21
C LEU A 311 -5.70 -0.77 1.82
N THR A 312 -5.66 -0.58 3.13
CA THR A 312 -6.44 0.46 3.82
C THR A 312 -5.71 1.78 3.83
N THR A 313 -6.43 2.89 3.69
CA THR A 313 -5.84 4.23 3.80
C THR A 313 -6.45 5.02 4.96
N LEU A 314 -5.58 5.78 5.62
CA LEU A 314 -5.95 6.63 6.73
C LEU A 314 -6.44 7.99 6.24
N LYS A 315 -5.74 8.62 5.30
CA LYS A 315 -6.04 10.00 4.88
C LYS A 315 -7.13 10.03 3.81
N GLU A 316 -7.04 9.14 2.82
CA GLU A 316 -8.09 9.01 1.79
C GLU A 316 -9.32 8.22 2.27
N ALA A 317 -9.26 7.63 3.47
CA ALA A 317 -10.43 6.99 4.10
C ALA A 317 -11.07 5.90 3.21
N ASP A 318 -10.23 5.12 2.53
CA ASP A 318 -10.64 4.17 1.51
C ASP A 318 -10.00 2.78 1.67
N LEU A 319 -10.63 1.78 1.05
CA LEU A 319 -10.03 0.47 0.81
C LEU A 319 -9.64 0.40 -0.66
N ARG A 320 -8.39 0.03 -0.94
CA ARG A 320 -7.85 -0.14 -2.29
C ARG A 320 -7.57 -1.60 -2.57
N VAL A 321 -7.90 -2.03 -3.79
CA VAL A 321 -7.61 -3.35 -4.34
C VAL A 321 -6.60 -3.18 -5.46
N LEU A 322 -5.35 -3.58 -5.20
CA LEU A 322 -4.22 -3.41 -6.10
C LEU A 322 -3.90 -4.76 -6.74
N LYS A 323 -4.09 -4.88 -8.05
CA LYS A 323 -3.77 -6.11 -8.79
C LYS A 323 -2.32 -6.06 -9.25
N PRO A 324 -1.46 -6.97 -8.79
CA PRO A 324 -0.13 -7.10 -9.36
C PRO A 324 -0.16 -7.80 -10.73
N ASP A 325 0.93 -7.68 -11.49
CA ASP A 325 1.22 -8.54 -12.64
C ASP A 325 1.45 -10.01 -12.21
N ALA A 326 1.66 -10.88 -13.20
CA ALA A 326 1.80 -12.32 -12.95
C ALA A 326 3.01 -12.64 -12.05
N GLU A 327 4.07 -11.84 -12.18
CA GLU A 327 5.30 -11.94 -11.43
C GLU A 327 5.18 -11.37 -10.02
N GLY A 328 4.15 -10.56 -9.75
CA GLY A 328 3.97 -9.90 -8.46
C GLY A 328 4.79 -8.63 -8.29
N THR A 329 5.41 -8.12 -9.35
CA THR A 329 6.47 -7.09 -9.31
C THR A 329 6.01 -5.69 -9.66
N ARG A 330 4.83 -5.54 -10.29
CA ARG A 330 4.25 -4.23 -10.62
C ARG A 330 2.75 -4.25 -10.41
N ILE A 331 2.17 -3.09 -10.05
CA ILE A 331 0.71 -2.95 -9.94
C ILE A 331 0.14 -2.56 -11.30
N VAL A 332 -0.73 -3.40 -11.85
CA VAL A 332 -1.34 -3.22 -13.19
C VAL A 332 -2.76 -2.67 -13.15
N SER A 333 -3.41 -2.71 -11.98
CA SER A 333 -4.75 -2.15 -11.79
C SER A 333 -4.99 -1.79 -10.33
N GLU A 334 -5.78 -0.75 -10.09
CA GLU A 334 -6.22 -0.28 -8.78
C GLU A 334 -7.72 0.00 -8.82
N HIS A 335 -8.44 -0.49 -7.82
CA HIS A 335 -9.87 -0.25 -7.65
C HIS A 335 -10.19 0.12 -6.20
N ILE A 336 -11.09 1.08 -6.01
CA ILE A 336 -11.54 1.54 -4.70
C ILE A 336 -13.00 1.11 -4.50
N PRO A 337 -13.26 -0.03 -3.82
CA PRO A 337 -14.63 -0.49 -3.55
C PRO A 337 -15.33 0.27 -2.42
N ILE A 338 -14.59 0.91 -1.52
CA ILE A 338 -15.13 1.66 -0.36
C ILE A 338 -14.33 2.95 -0.22
N ASP A 339 -15.02 4.08 -0.18
CA ASP A 339 -14.44 5.43 -0.12
C ASP A 339 -15.25 6.31 0.85
N GLY A 340 -14.55 6.95 1.79
CA GLY A 340 -15.00 8.07 2.64
C GLY A 340 -16.10 7.77 3.66
N THR A 341 -16.90 6.73 3.42
CA THR A 341 -18.17 6.44 4.11
C THR A 341 -17.96 6.10 5.58
N TYR A 342 -16.85 5.44 5.90
CA TYR A 342 -16.53 4.97 7.25
C TYR A 342 -15.36 5.73 7.89
N GLY A 343 -14.85 6.76 7.23
CA GLY A 343 -13.67 7.49 7.67
C GLY A 343 -12.40 6.65 7.51
N ARG A 344 -11.42 6.92 8.37
CA ARG A 344 -10.05 6.42 8.27
C ARG A 344 -10.03 4.90 8.44
N LEU A 345 -9.41 4.17 7.51
CA LEU A 345 -9.28 2.71 7.57
C LEU A 345 -7.84 2.33 7.95
N ARG A 346 -7.68 1.35 8.84
CA ARG A 346 -6.41 1.09 9.54
C ARG A 346 -5.81 -0.28 9.30
N ALA A 347 -6.60 -1.34 9.43
CA ALA A 347 -6.13 -2.71 9.28
C ALA A 347 -7.12 -3.51 8.45
N VAL A 348 -6.61 -4.54 7.78
CA VAL A 348 -7.40 -5.46 6.95
C VAL A 348 -6.93 -6.89 7.19
N CYS A 349 -7.87 -7.80 7.37
CA CYS A 349 -7.59 -9.23 7.37
C CYS A 349 -8.61 -10.01 6.54
N VAL A 350 -8.26 -11.23 6.14
CA VAL A 350 -9.08 -12.08 5.29
C VAL A 350 -9.34 -13.41 5.99
N GLY A 351 -10.61 -13.74 6.19
CA GLY A 351 -11.06 -15.01 6.74
C GLY A 351 -10.84 -16.19 5.77
N PRO A 352 -10.93 -17.44 6.24
CA PRO A 352 -10.68 -18.65 5.44
C PRO A 352 -11.70 -18.85 4.31
N ASP A 353 -12.92 -18.33 4.47
CA ASP A 353 -13.97 -18.32 3.45
C ASP A 353 -13.73 -17.24 2.37
N GLY A 354 -12.82 -16.29 2.63
CA GLY A 354 -12.57 -15.13 1.78
C GLY A 354 -13.35 -13.88 2.17
N SER A 355 -13.98 -13.86 3.35
CA SER A 355 -14.59 -12.66 3.93
C SER A 355 -13.48 -11.67 4.28
N ILE A 356 -13.68 -10.40 3.94
CA ILE A 356 -12.71 -9.33 4.20
C ILE A 356 -13.20 -8.55 5.41
N TYR A 357 -12.31 -8.28 6.35
CA TYR A 357 -12.59 -7.46 7.52
C TYR A 357 -11.67 -6.25 7.52
N VAL A 358 -12.21 -5.08 7.86
CA VAL A 358 -11.47 -3.81 7.91
C VAL A 358 -11.76 -3.09 9.21
N SER A 359 -10.75 -2.50 9.82
CA SER A 359 -10.88 -1.71 11.03
C SER A 359 -10.86 -0.20 10.73
N THR A 360 -11.67 0.60 11.44
CA THR A 360 -11.64 2.06 11.36
C THR A 360 -10.68 2.66 12.41
N SER A 361 -10.27 3.92 12.21
CA SER A 361 -9.31 4.64 13.07
C SER A 361 -9.67 6.12 13.22
N ASN A 362 -10.95 6.37 13.44
CA ASN A 362 -11.55 7.69 13.62
C ASN A 362 -11.41 8.22 15.05
N ARG A 363 -11.06 7.38 16.02
CA ARG A 363 -10.75 7.82 17.39
C ARG A 363 -9.25 7.97 17.64
N ASP A 364 -8.45 7.98 16.57
CA ASP A 364 -7.03 8.29 16.68
C ASP A 364 -6.81 9.81 16.82
N TRP A 365 -5.54 10.21 16.84
CA TRP A 365 -5.15 11.60 17.08
C TRP A 365 -5.44 12.56 15.92
N ASN A 366 -5.80 12.05 14.75
CA ASN A 366 -6.01 12.85 13.55
C ASN A 366 -7.29 12.40 12.82
N PRO A 367 -8.47 12.52 13.44
CA PRO A 367 -9.73 12.15 12.83
C PRO A 367 -9.99 12.97 11.57
N GLY A 368 -10.67 12.36 10.59
CA GLY A 368 -11.18 13.07 9.43
C GLY A 368 -12.32 14.03 9.80
N SER A 369 -12.65 14.95 8.90
CA SER A 369 -13.81 15.84 9.08
C SER A 369 -15.09 15.03 9.29
N GLY A 370 -15.90 15.41 10.28
CA GLY A 370 -17.14 14.72 10.62
C GLY A 370 -16.99 13.43 11.43
N PHE A 371 -15.78 13.10 11.86
CA PHE A 371 -15.43 11.97 12.71
C PHE A 371 -14.78 12.42 14.04
N PRO A 372 -14.79 11.61 15.10
CA PRO A 372 -15.45 10.30 15.20
C PRO A 372 -16.97 10.39 15.27
N LYS A 373 -17.65 9.34 14.82
CA LYS A 373 -19.06 9.08 15.11
C LYS A 373 -19.21 8.39 16.48
N PRO A 374 -20.38 8.47 17.14
CA PRO A 374 -20.60 7.82 18.44
C PRO A 374 -20.26 6.33 18.46
N GLU A 375 -20.53 5.63 17.37
CA GLU A 375 -20.31 4.19 17.21
C GLU A 375 -18.89 3.81 16.74
N ASP A 376 -18.01 4.78 16.49
CA ASP A 376 -16.62 4.49 16.16
C ASP A 376 -15.83 3.97 17.38
N ASP A 377 -14.67 3.35 17.22
CA ASP A 377 -14.22 2.71 15.98
C ASP A 377 -14.91 1.36 15.77
N ARG A 378 -14.87 0.88 14.53
CA ARG A 378 -15.62 -0.30 14.08
C ARG A 378 -14.69 -1.35 13.48
N ILE A 379 -15.16 -2.60 13.51
CA ILE A 379 -14.72 -3.63 12.57
C ILE A 379 -15.86 -3.86 11.58
N LEU A 380 -15.54 -3.72 10.30
CA LEU A 380 -16.43 -3.85 9.17
C LEU A 380 -16.19 -5.19 8.48
N ARG A 381 -17.25 -5.87 8.02
CA ARG A 381 -17.17 -7.03 7.12
C ARG A 381 -17.60 -6.62 5.73
N ILE A 382 -16.77 -6.91 4.75
CA ILE A 382 -17.01 -6.64 3.34
C ILE A 382 -17.35 -7.95 2.66
N THR A 383 -18.50 -7.97 2.01
CA THR A 383 -19.01 -9.12 1.26
C THR A 383 -19.35 -8.71 -0.17
N ARG A 384 -19.43 -9.69 -1.06
CA ARG A 384 -19.73 -9.44 -2.48
C ARG A 384 -21.19 -8.99 -2.63
N GLY A 385 -21.41 -7.90 -3.34
CA GLY A 385 -22.71 -7.48 -3.84
C GLY A 385 -23.16 -8.27 -5.06
N THR A 386 -24.45 -8.19 -5.37
CA THR A 386 -25.07 -8.74 -6.57
C THR A 386 -25.07 -7.72 -7.72
N LYS A 387 -25.22 -8.19 -8.97
CA LYS A 387 -25.44 -7.28 -10.12
C LYS A 387 -26.73 -6.45 -9.99
N ALA A 388 -27.72 -6.91 -9.21
CA ALA A 388 -28.96 -6.17 -8.95
C ALA A 388 -28.73 -4.95 -8.05
N ASP A 389 -27.70 -4.97 -7.21
CA ASP A 389 -27.31 -3.83 -6.36
C ASP A 389 -26.79 -2.64 -7.19
N LEU A 390 -26.29 -2.88 -8.42
CA LEU A 390 -25.96 -1.82 -9.39
C LEU A 390 -27.19 -1.06 -9.88
N ALA A 391 -28.38 -1.67 -9.84
CA ALA A 391 -29.64 -1.03 -10.25
C ALA A 391 -30.28 -0.20 -9.12
N VAL A 392 -29.93 -0.47 -7.85
CA VAL A 392 -30.40 0.30 -6.69
C VAL A 392 -29.55 1.56 -6.48
N GLN A 393 -28.28 1.54 -6.88
CA GLN A 393 -27.44 2.75 -6.91
C GLN A 393 -27.77 3.73 -8.05
N ASN A 394 -28.70 3.38 -8.95
CA ASN A 394 -29.29 4.28 -9.93
C ASN A 394 -30.82 4.32 -9.77
N PRO A 395 -31.36 5.14 -8.84
CA PRO A 395 -32.77 5.46 -8.91
C PRO A 395 -33.02 6.23 -10.21
N LYS A 396 -34.05 5.80 -10.94
CA LYS A 396 -34.56 6.46 -12.14
C LYS A 396 -34.77 7.96 -11.87
N GLY A 397 -34.09 8.78 -12.66
CA GLY A 397 -34.54 10.14 -13.00
C GLY A 397 -34.50 11.14 -11.86
N GLU A 398 -33.31 11.56 -11.46
CA GLU A 398 -33.11 12.88 -10.85
C GLU A 398 -31.95 13.58 -11.55
N THR A 399 -32.20 14.83 -11.91
CA THR A 399 -31.29 15.70 -12.66
C THR A 399 -29.99 15.90 -11.89
N ASP A 400 -28.91 15.61 -12.59
CA ASP A 400 -27.50 15.75 -12.25
C ASP A 400 -27.18 17.03 -11.46
N SER A 401 -26.85 16.86 -10.19
CA SER A 401 -26.25 17.87 -9.32
C SER A 401 -24.85 17.41 -8.88
N GLY A 402 -23.91 17.38 -9.83
CA GLY A 402 -22.53 17.85 -9.65
C GLY A 402 -21.55 17.12 -8.71
N GLU A 403 -21.95 16.22 -7.81
CA GLU A 403 -21.01 15.65 -6.81
C GLU A 403 -20.85 14.11 -6.85
N THR A 404 -21.64 13.39 -7.65
CA THR A 404 -21.66 11.92 -7.64
C THR A 404 -21.48 11.25 -9.02
N GLY A 405 -21.01 12.00 -10.03
CA GLY A 405 -20.73 11.46 -11.37
C GLY A 405 -19.39 10.70 -11.48
N ARG A 406 -19.28 9.81 -12.49
CA ARG A 406 -18.05 9.03 -12.78
C ARG A 406 -16.80 9.91 -12.96
N GLY A 407 -16.95 11.11 -13.53
CA GLY A 407 -15.87 12.10 -13.64
C GLY A 407 -15.38 12.60 -12.27
N ALA A 408 -16.27 12.76 -11.28
CA ALA A 408 -15.90 13.14 -9.93
C ALA A 408 -15.09 12.05 -9.22
N LEU A 409 -15.48 10.78 -9.41
CA LEU A 409 -14.75 9.63 -8.86
C LEU A 409 -13.34 9.52 -9.47
N LEU A 410 -13.24 9.62 -10.79
CA LEU A 410 -11.95 9.58 -11.47
C LEU A 410 -11.07 10.77 -11.09
N TYR A 411 -11.66 11.96 -10.93
CA TYR A 411 -10.95 13.13 -10.40
C TYR A 411 -10.42 12.85 -8.99
N ARG A 412 -11.24 12.30 -8.09
CA ARG A 412 -10.79 11.92 -6.74
C ARG A 412 -9.61 10.95 -6.77
N GLN A 413 -9.69 9.95 -7.66
CA GLN A 413 -8.66 8.92 -7.79
C GLN A 413 -7.32 9.43 -8.34
N TYR A 414 -7.35 10.32 -9.34
CA TYR A 414 -6.15 10.66 -10.13
C TYR A 414 -5.67 12.11 -9.98
N CYS A 415 -6.50 13.01 -9.43
CA CYS A 415 -6.21 14.45 -9.44
C CYS A 415 -6.39 15.12 -8.08
N ALA A 416 -7.40 14.71 -7.29
CA ALA A 416 -7.76 15.37 -6.04
C ALA A 416 -6.72 15.20 -4.95
N SER A 417 -5.83 14.23 -5.08
CA SER A 417 -4.66 14.13 -4.24
C SER A 417 -3.92 15.48 -4.29
N CYS A 418 -3.39 15.89 -5.46
CA CYS A 418 -2.63 17.14 -5.63
C CYS A 418 -3.54 18.38 -5.53
N HIS A 419 -4.67 18.33 -6.24
CA HIS A 419 -5.52 19.50 -6.46
C HIS A 419 -6.65 19.67 -5.43
N LYS A 420 -6.73 18.78 -4.43
CA LYS A 420 -7.80 18.69 -3.42
C LYS A 420 -9.17 18.34 -3.99
N PRO A 421 -10.08 17.74 -3.20
CA PRO A 421 -11.43 17.45 -3.67
C PRO A 421 -12.17 18.69 -4.20
N ASP A 422 -11.84 19.88 -3.68
CA ASP A 422 -12.44 21.15 -4.10
C ASP A 422 -11.69 21.85 -5.26
N GLY A 423 -10.65 21.23 -5.82
CA GLY A 423 -9.90 21.77 -6.95
C GLY A 423 -8.95 22.93 -6.63
N LYS A 424 -8.84 23.38 -5.37
CA LYS A 424 -8.03 24.56 -5.02
C LYS A 424 -6.53 24.32 -4.92
N GLY A 425 -6.10 23.06 -4.90
CA GLY A 425 -4.71 22.71 -4.71
C GLY A 425 -4.20 22.91 -3.29
N VAL A 426 -2.88 22.94 -3.15
CA VAL A 426 -2.17 23.21 -1.90
C VAL A 426 -1.36 24.47 -2.11
N ALA A 427 -1.63 25.52 -1.33
CA ALA A 427 -0.91 26.78 -1.42
C ALA A 427 0.61 26.57 -1.44
N GLY A 428 1.30 27.17 -2.41
CA GLY A 428 2.75 27.06 -2.61
C GLY A 428 3.28 25.68 -3.03
N THR A 429 2.43 24.65 -3.20
CA THR A 429 2.87 23.29 -3.57
C THR A 429 2.18 22.79 -4.83
N PHE A 430 0.85 22.79 -4.87
CA PHE A 430 0.07 22.33 -6.02
C PHE A 430 -0.91 23.41 -6.44
N PRO A 431 -0.93 23.81 -7.72
CA PRO A 431 -1.73 24.94 -8.16
C PRO A 431 -3.24 24.62 -8.10
N THR A 432 -4.03 25.68 -7.97
CA THR A 432 -5.48 25.61 -8.17
C THR A 432 -5.82 25.20 -9.61
N LEU A 433 -6.95 24.52 -9.79
CA LEU A 433 -7.56 24.24 -11.10
C LEU A 433 -8.63 25.28 -11.46
N HIS A 434 -8.92 26.23 -10.56
CA HIS A 434 -9.94 27.26 -10.77
C HIS A 434 -9.38 28.42 -11.59
N GLY A 435 -10.03 28.71 -12.71
CA GLY A 435 -9.80 29.87 -13.55
C GLY A 435 -8.46 29.92 -14.29
N THR A 436 -7.69 28.83 -14.29
CA THR A 436 -6.29 28.83 -14.78
C THR A 436 -6.18 28.70 -16.30
N GLU A 437 -5.13 29.28 -16.88
CA GLU A 437 -4.86 29.16 -18.33
C GLU A 437 -4.66 27.71 -18.78
N GLN A 438 -4.09 26.89 -17.90
CA GLN A 438 -3.83 25.47 -18.11
C GLN A 438 -5.13 24.67 -18.28
N VAL A 439 -6.22 25.09 -17.64
CA VAL A 439 -7.54 24.43 -17.73
C VAL A 439 -8.43 25.09 -18.79
N ARG A 440 -8.32 26.41 -19.01
CA ARG A 440 -9.13 27.17 -19.98
C ARG A 440 -8.96 26.68 -21.41
N ASP A 441 -7.74 26.49 -21.87
CA ASP A 441 -7.47 25.91 -23.19
C ASP A 441 -7.73 24.40 -23.17
N LYS A 442 -8.77 23.95 -23.89
CA LYS A 442 -9.22 22.55 -23.87
C LYS A 442 -8.15 21.59 -24.40
N ALA A 443 -7.48 21.94 -25.51
CA ALA A 443 -6.50 21.07 -26.14
C ALA A 443 -5.24 20.95 -25.27
N ARG A 444 -4.75 22.08 -24.75
CA ARG A 444 -3.63 22.13 -23.82
C ARG A 444 -3.94 21.35 -22.53
N PHE A 445 -5.16 21.50 -22.00
CA PHE A 445 -5.56 20.80 -20.78
C PHE A 445 -5.58 19.27 -20.98
N VAL A 446 -6.17 18.80 -22.09
CA VAL A 446 -6.15 17.38 -22.44
C VAL A 446 -4.71 16.88 -22.61
N GLN A 447 -3.84 17.66 -23.24
CA GLN A 447 -2.43 17.31 -23.39
C GLN A 447 -1.70 17.21 -22.05
N ILE A 448 -1.98 18.12 -21.11
CA ILE A 448 -1.42 18.10 -19.75
C ILE A 448 -1.84 16.82 -19.02
N ILE A 449 -3.13 16.45 -19.07
CA ILE A 449 -3.58 15.20 -18.42
C ILE A 449 -2.91 13.98 -19.08
N LEU A 450 -2.78 13.96 -20.40
CA LEU A 450 -2.20 12.82 -21.12
C LEU A 450 -0.70 12.66 -20.91
N LYS A 451 0.05 13.76 -20.86
CA LYS A 451 1.52 13.76 -20.88
C LYS A 451 2.15 14.18 -19.56
N GLY A 452 1.36 14.61 -18.59
CA GLY A 452 1.85 15.25 -17.38
C GLY A 452 2.36 16.65 -17.66
N LEU A 453 2.94 17.26 -16.63
CA LEU A 453 3.54 18.58 -16.69
C LEU A 453 4.77 18.60 -15.78
N SER A 454 5.87 19.17 -16.27
CA SER A 454 7.13 19.23 -15.53
C SER A 454 7.81 20.56 -15.78
N GLY A 455 8.63 20.97 -14.82
CA GLY A 455 9.30 22.26 -14.83
C GLY A 455 8.41 23.40 -14.32
N LYS A 456 9.03 24.57 -14.19
CA LYS A 456 8.42 25.75 -13.58
C LYS A 456 7.23 26.26 -14.38
N ILE A 457 6.09 26.40 -13.71
CA ILE A 457 4.90 27.04 -14.22
C ILE A 457 4.48 28.18 -13.29
N ARG A 458 3.74 29.14 -13.85
CA ARG A 458 3.12 30.21 -13.07
C ARG A 458 1.61 30.08 -13.11
N VAL A 459 0.98 30.13 -11.94
CA VAL A 459 -0.48 30.12 -11.78
C VAL A 459 -0.84 31.23 -10.80
N ASN A 460 -1.67 32.18 -11.22
CA ASN A 460 -2.11 33.32 -10.40
C ASN A 460 -0.96 34.12 -9.75
N GLY A 461 0.19 34.23 -10.44
CA GLY A 461 1.37 34.96 -9.97
C GLY A 461 2.34 34.14 -9.11
N GLU A 462 1.92 32.98 -8.61
CA GLU A 462 2.76 32.03 -7.87
C GLU A 462 3.47 31.05 -8.81
N GLU A 463 4.71 30.68 -8.45
CA GLU A 463 5.53 29.71 -9.19
C GLU A 463 5.38 28.31 -8.57
N PHE A 464 5.20 27.30 -9.42
CA PHE A 464 5.12 25.89 -9.04
C PHE A 464 6.10 25.08 -9.87
N ASP A 465 6.82 24.15 -9.27
CA ASP A 465 7.82 23.29 -9.93
C ASP A 465 7.60 21.80 -9.63
N GLN A 466 6.42 21.46 -9.09
CA GLN A 466 6.07 20.08 -8.78
C GLN A 466 5.76 19.30 -10.07
N HIS A 467 6.23 18.07 -10.14
CA HIS A 467 5.93 17.15 -11.24
C HIS A 467 4.46 16.71 -11.18
N MET A 468 3.72 16.94 -12.26
CA MET A 468 2.40 16.35 -12.49
C MET A 468 2.55 15.08 -13.33
N PRO A 469 2.26 13.88 -12.78
CA PRO A 469 2.37 12.64 -13.52
C PRO A 469 1.47 12.59 -14.76
N ALA A 470 1.88 11.83 -15.77
CA ALA A 470 1.08 11.57 -16.96
C ALA A 470 -0.01 10.53 -16.70
N MET A 471 -1.26 10.81 -17.10
CA MET A 471 -2.37 9.85 -17.04
C MET A 471 -2.67 9.20 -18.41
N GLY A 472 -1.71 9.21 -19.33
CA GLY A 472 -1.84 8.62 -20.67
C GLY A 472 -2.18 7.12 -20.68
N PHE A 473 -2.04 6.41 -19.56
CA PHE A 473 -2.44 5.02 -19.42
C PHE A 473 -3.96 4.81 -19.33
N LEU A 474 -4.74 5.85 -19.04
CA LEU A 474 -6.20 5.77 -18.96
C LEU A 474 -6.86 5.65 -20.34
N ALA A 475 -8.07 5.10 -20.37
CA ALA A 475 -8.91 5.06 -21.57
C ALA A 475 -9.37 6.48 -21.98
N ASP A 476 -9.70 6.66 -23.26
CA ASP A 476 -10.07 7.98 -23.83
C ASP A 476 -11.32 8.53 -23.12
N GLU A 477 -12.26 7.65 -22.78
CA GLU A 477 -13.48 7.95 -22.03
C GLU A 477 -13.17 8.47 -20.62
N SER A 478 -12.22 7.84 -19.91
CA SER A 478 -11.85 8.26 -18.56
C SER A 478 -11.18 9.63 -18.55
N ILE A 479 -10.35 9.94 -19.55
CA ILE A 479 -9.73 11.26 -19.68
C ILE A 479 -10.79 12.32 -20.01
N ALA A 480 -11.74 12.01 -20.89
CA ALA A 480 -12.85 12.89 -21.21
C ALA A 480 -13.75 13.17 -19.98
N GLU A 481 -14.01 12.15 -19.16
CA GLU A 481 -14.80 12.28 -17.92
C GLU A 481 -14.07 13.12 -16.86
N ILE A 482 -12.77 12.89 -16.64
CA ILE A 482 -11.95 13.72 -15.74
C ILE A 482 -11.92 15.16 -16.23
N GLY A 483 -11.61 15.35 -17.51
CA GLY A 483 -11.47 16.67 -18.11
C GLY A 483 -12.79 17.46 -18.08
N THR A 484 -13.90 16.78 -18.34
CA THR A 484 -15.24 17.35 -18.21
C THR A 484 -15.55 17.72 -16.78
N TYR A 485 -15.27 16.85 -15.80
CA TYR A 485 -15.53 17.18 -14.40
C TYR A 485 -14.74 18.40 -13.93
N VAL A 486 -13.43 18.48 -14.23
CA VAL A 486 -12.61 19.63 -13.83
C VAL A 486 -13.11 20.93 -14.46
N ARG A 487 -13.44 20.89 -15.76
CA ARG A 487 -13.94 22.05 -16.48
C ARG A 487 -15.34 22.42 -16.02
N GLN A 488 -16.27 21.50 -15.91
CA GLN A 488 -17.67 21.81 -15.54
C GLN A 488 -17.87 22.08 -14.04
N THR A 489 -17.06 21.52 -13.15
CA THR A 489 -17.26 21.70 -11.70
C THR A 489 -16.56 22.94 -11.17
N PHE A 490 -15.29 23.13 -11.54
CA PHE A 490 -14.46 24.22 -11.03
C PHE A 490 -14.40 25.43 -11.97
N ASN A 491 -14.84 25.28 -13.22
CA ASN A 491 -14.74 26.29 -14.28
C ASN A 491 -16.01 26.32 -15.15
N ARG A 492 -17.19 26.46 -14.50
CA ARG A 492 -18.53 26.23 -15.07
C ARG A 492 -18.83 26.91 -16.42
N ASP A 493 -18.05 27.92 -16.80
CA ASP A 493 -18.13 28.64 -18.07
C ASP A 493 -17.44 27.93 -19.26
N LEU A 494 -16.69 26.86 -19.02
CA LEU A 494 -15.90 26.17 -20.04
C LEU A 494 -16.67 25.02 -20.70
N ASP A 495 -16.39 24.73 -21.98
CA ASP A 495 -16.95 23.55 -22.67
C ASP A 495 -16.46 22.21 -22.08
N PRO A 496 -17.24 21.12 -22.13
CA PRO A 496 -16.81 19.80 -21.70
C PRO A 496 -15.72 19.20 -22.60
N VAL A 497 -15.01 18.19 -22.10
CA VAL A 497 -14.05 17.39 -22.88
C VAL A 497 -14.77 16.15 -23.42
N ARG A 498 -14.78 16.00 -24.74
CA ARG A 498 -15.37 14.86 -25.43
C ARG A 498 -14.31 13.78 -25.67
N VAL A 499 -14.74 12.53 -25.81
CA VAL A 499 -13.85 11.40 -26.17
C VAL A 499 -13.06 11.69 -27.45
N GLN A 500 -13.70 12.34 -28.43
CA GLN A 500 -13.08 12.77 -29.67
C GLN A 500 -11.92 13.75 -29.46
N ASP A 501 -12.05 14.69 -28.51
CA ASP A 501 -10.97 15.64 -28.17
C ASP A 501 -9.72 14.88 -27.68
N VAL A 502 -9.92 13.77 -26.96
CA VAL A 502 -8.83 12.92 -26.45
C VAL A 502 -8.24 12.04 -27.56
N ALA A 503 -9.09 11.48 -28.42
CA ALA A 503 -8.68 10.65 -29.55
C ALA A 503 -7.78 11.44 -30.53
N GLU A 504 -8.18 12.67 -30.86
CA GLU A 504 -7.40 13.58 -31.72
C GLU A 504 -6.02 13.89 -31.13
N MET A 505 -5.94 14.15 -29.81
CA MET A 505 -4.66 14.38 -29.12
C MET A 505 -3.75 13.14 -29.07
N ARG A 506 -4.33 11.94 -29.17
CA ARG A 506 -3.59 10.67 -29.26
C ARG A 506 -3.23 10.30 -30.70
N GLY A 507 -3.68 11.07 -31.70
CA GLY A 507 -3.45 10.79 -33.12
C GLY A 507 -4.23 9.57 -33.63
N LYS A 508 -5.42 9.33 -33.09
CA LYS A 508 -6.31 8.22 -33.48
C LYS A 508 -7.43 8.66 -34.42
#